data_AF-A0A3M9N9U9-F1
#
_entry.id   AF-A0A3M9N9U9-F1
#
_cell.length_a   1.000
_cell.length_b   1.000
_cell.length_c   1.000
_cell.angle_alpha   90.00
_cell.angle_beta   90.00
_cell.angle_gamma   90.00
#
_symmetry.space_group_name_H-M   'P 1'
#
loop_
_entity.id
_entity.type
_entity.pdbx_description
1 polymer ?
#
loop_
_entity_poly.entity_id
_entity_poly.type
_entity_poly.pdbx_seq_one_letter_code
_entity_poly.pdbx_strand_id
1 'polypeptide(L)'
;MKNMLPLVFLFFGCDAVCQVNTILPSEASAFYQNAMQDLKPAIRILIEKNAGKLTGQKVNKDSLMRELQKAPLLKTANIHDLEAITVLILVQASRNVDNNLKELVLQKRNEGNKNDAEKEKDKQYALLLAENKSEIAEMVASILIKSSFSPTMTLDKFK
;
A
#
# COMPACT_ATOMS: atom_id res chain seq x y z
N MET A 1 10.01 -10.12 60.03
CA MET A 1 9.75 -10.56 58.64
C MET A 1 8.93 -9.49 57.94
N LYS A 2 9.48 -8.94 56.84
CA LYS A 2 8.83 -8.35 55.64
C LYS A 2 9.64 -7.16 55.11
N ASN A 3 10.73 -7.49 54.43
CA ASN A 3 11.02 -7.14 53.03
C ASN A 3 9.76 -6.61 52.29
N MET A 4 9.75 -5.62 51.40
CA MET A 4 10.76 -4.93 50.60
C MET A 4 10.04 -3.73 49.92
N LEU A 5 10.72 -2.58 49.78
CA LEU A 5 10.46 -1.58 48.72
C LEU A 5 10.89 -2.19 47.33
N PRO A 6 10.70 -1.57 46.15
CA PRO A 6 9.96 -0.35 45.79
C PRO A 6 9.13 -0.45 44.47
N LEU A 7 8.40 0.65 44.22
CA LEU A 7 8.20 1.26 42.89
C LEU A 7 9.29 0.89 41.87
N VAL A 8 8.92 0.57 40.63
CA VAL A 8 9.56 1.00 39.36
C VAL A 8 8.97 0.19 38.18
N PHE A 9 8.37 0.94 37.26
CA PHE A 9 8.17 0.64 35.83
C PHE A 9 7.30 -0.56 35.44
N LEU A 10 6.02 -0.29 35.14
CA LEU A 10 5.44 -0.72 33.87
C LEU A 10 4.46 0.37 33.37
N PHE A 11 5.00 1.59 33.20
CA PHE A 11 4.57 2.45 32.10
C PHE A 11 5.14 1.85 30.80
N PHE A 12 4.52 0.79 30.31
CA PHE A 12 4.49 0.49 28.88
C PHE A 12 3.03 0.75 28.50
N GLY A 13 2.66 1.97 28.12
CA GLY A 13 3.25 2.57 26.93
C GLY A 13 2.86 1.75 25.70
N CYS A 14 1.61 1.27 25.63
CA CYS A 14 0.95 1.15 24.35
C CYS A 14 0.03 2.37 24.29
N ASP A 15 0.61 3.50 23.90
CA ASP A 15 -0.17 4.53 23.26
C ASP A 15 -1.12 3.83 22.30
N ALA A 16 -2.38 4.17 22.42
CA ALA A 16 -3.38 3.92 21.41
C ALA A 16 -2.88 4.59 20.12
N VAL A 17 -1.99 3.91 19.40
CA VAL A 17 -1.84 4.13 17.97
C VAL A 17 -3.16 3.62 17.43
N CYS A 18 -4.07 4.60 17.31
CA CYS A 18 -5.36 4.48 16.69
C CYS A 18 -5.26 3.48 15.54
N GLN A 19 -6.11 2.47 15.59
CA GLN A 19 -6.24 1.46 14.55
C GLN A 19 -6.48 2.16 13.21
N VAL A 20 -5.42 2.35 12.45
CA VAL A 20 -5.51 2.56 11.01
C VAL A 20 -4.76 1.41 10.35
N ASN A 21 -5.18 0.19 10.69
CA ASN A 21 -4.99 -0.95 9.80
C ASN A 21 -6.06 -0.78 8.72
N THR A 22 -5.94 0.25 7.89
CA THR A 22 -6.88 0.53 6.80
C THR A 22 -6.68 -0.57 5.78
N ILE A 23 -7.52 -1.60 5.92
CA ILE A 23 -7.74 -2.59 4.88
C ILE A 23 -8.21 -1.81 3.65
N LEU A 24 -7.67 -2.14 2.48
CA LEU A 24 -8.15 -1.56 1.23
C LEU A 24 -9.67 -1.71 1.15
N PRO A 25 -10.40 -0.66 0.73
CA PRO A 25 -11.83 -0.77 0.49
C PRO A 25 -12.13 -1.97 -0.41
N SER A 26 -13.17 -2.73 -0.06
CA SER A 26 -13.54 -3.96 -0.76
C SER A 26 -13.83 -3.72 -2.24
N GLU A 27 -14.39 -2.55 -2.55
CA GLU A 27 -14.74 -2.04 -3.87
C GLU A 27 -13.50 -1.84 -4.74
N ALA A 28 -12.40 -1.32 -4.18
CA ALA A 28 -11.14 -1.16 -4.89
C ALA A 28 -10.51 -2.52 -5.21
N SER A 29 -10.63 -3.49 -4.28
CA SER A 29 -10.14 -4.85 -4.50
C SER A 29 -10.93 -5.57 -5.60
N ALA A 30 -12.26 -5.46 -5.57
CA ALA A 30 -13.13 -6.03 -6.60
C ALA A 30 -12.89 -5.39 -7.97
N PHE A 31 -12.82 -4.06 -8.02
CA PHE A 31 -12.48 -3.33 -9.24
C PHE A 31 -11.13 -3.77 -9.81
N TYR A 32 -10.10 -3.88 -8.98
CA TYR A 32 -8.79 -4.33 -9.41
C TYR A 32 -8.83 -5.72 -10.04
N GLN A 33 -9.53 -6.68 -9.42
CA GLN A 33 -9.64 -8.05 -9.94
C GLN A 33 -10.31 -8.10 -11.30
N ASN A 34 -11.37 -7.31 -11.48
CA ASN A 34 -12.09 -7.23 -12.75
C ASN A 34 -11.26 -6.53 -13.83
N ALA A 35 -10.75 -5.33 -13.53
CA ALA A 35 -10.04 -4.51 -14.51
C ALA A 35 -8.72 -5.15 -14.99
N MET A 36 -7.93 -5.74 -14.08
CA MET A 36 -6.62 -6.29 -14.46
C MET A 36 -6.68 -7.49 -15.41
N GLN A 37 -7.82 -8.19 -15.49
CA GLN A 37 -8.01 -9.29 -16.44
C GLN A 37 -8.18 -8.77 -17.87
N ASP A 38 -8.96 -7.70 -18.02
CA ASP A 38 -9.34 -7.15 -19.32
C ASP A 38 -8.31 -6.17 -19.92
N LEU A 39 -7.38 -5.65 -19.12
CA LEU A 39 -6.40 -4.65 -19.57
C LEU A 39 -5.34 -5.23 -20.51
N LYS A 40 -4.98 -4.45 -21.53
CA LYS A 40 -3.82 -4.73 -22.41
C LYS A 40 -2.55 -4.95 -21.57
N PRO A 41 -1.66 -5.88 -21.98
CA PRO A 41 -0.40 -6.13 -21.29
C PRO A 41 0.44 -4.87 -21.02
N ALA A 42 0.50 -3.93 -21.98
CA ALA A 42 1.26 -2.69 -21.83
C ALA A 42 0.76 -1.81 -20.66
N ILE A 43 -0.56 -1.79 -20.43
CA ILE A 43 -1.16 -1.03 -19.33
C ILE A 43 -0.92 -1.74 -18.00
N ARG A 44 -1.01 -3.07 -17.97
CA ARG A 44 -0.67 -3.87 -16.77
C ARG A 44 0.78 -3.67 -16.34
N ILE A 45 1.72 -3.72 -17.30
CA ILE A 45 3.14 -3.47 -17.04
C ILE A 45 3.34 -2.05 -16.50
N LEU A 46 2.63 -1.04 -17.04
CA LEU A 46 2.67 0.32 -16.52
C LEU A 46 2.17 0.38 -15.08
N ILE A 47 1.09 -0.32 -14.74
CA ILE A 47 0.53 -0.39 -13.39
C ILE A 47 1.54 -1.03 -12.43
N GLU A 48 2.07 -2.21 -12.76
CA GLU A 48 3.05 -2.94 -11.96
C GLU A 48 4.32 -2.13 -11.73
N LYS A 49 4.84 -1.49 -12.79
CA LYS A 49 6.04 -0.66 -12.71
C LYS A 49 5.86 0.53 -11.78
N ASN A 50 4.73 1.23 -11.87
CA ASN A 50 4.48 2.36 -10.97
C ASN A 50 4.21 1.90 -9.54
N ALA A 51 3.50 0.79 -9.35
CA ALA A 51 3.28 0.21 -8.02
C ALA A 51 4.59 -0.19 -7.32
N GLY A 52 5.55 -0.74 -8.07
CA GLY A 52 6.87 -1.07 -7.55
C GLY A 52 7.65 0.14 -7.02
N LYS A 53 7.48 1.33 -7.62
CA LYS A 53 8.10 2.57 -7.14
C LYS A 53 7.51 3.06 -5.81
N LEU A 54 6.24 2.76 -5.55
CA LEU A 54 5.53 3.25 -4.36
C LEU A 54 5.78 2.42 -3.11
N THR A 55 6.38 1.23 -3.27
CA THR A 55 6.62 0.31 -2.15
C THR A 55 7.74 0.86 -1.27
N GLY A 56 7.43 1.16 -0.01
CA GLY A 56 8.40 1.73 0.94
C GLY A 56 8.75 3.20 0.67
N GLN A 57 7.94 3.91 -0.12
CA GLN A 57 8.07 5.35 -0.34
C GLN A 57 6.79 6.06 0.03
N LYS A 58 6.89 7.32 0.50
CA LYS A 58 5.72 8.14 0.77
C LYS A 58 4.91 8.36 -0.51
N VAL A 59 3.63 8.04 -0.48
CA VAL A 59 2.78 8.09 -1.68
C VAL A 59 2.20 9.48 -1.85
N ASN A 60 2.28 10.03 -3.06
CA ASN A 60 1.67 11.32 -3.41
C ASN A 60 0.77 11.17 -4.65
N LYS A 61 -0.54 11.27 -4.45
CA LYS A 61 -1.57 11.14 -5.50
C LYS A 61 -1.30 12.09 -6.67
N ASP A 62 -1.09 13.37 -6.38
CA ASP A 62 -0.97 14.40 -7.42
C ASP A 62 0.27 14.19 -8.28
N SER A 63 1.36 13.76 -7.66
CA SER A 63 2.61 13.45 -8.37
C SER A 63 2.42 12.23 -9.27
N LEU A 64 1.78 11.17 -8.76
CA LEU A 64 1.45 9.98 -9.54
C LEU A 64 0.53 10.32 -10.72
N MET A 65 -0.54 11.08 -10.49
CA MET A 65 -1.45 11.49 -11.57
C MET A 65 -0.75 12.33 -12.64
N ARG A 66 0.14 13.25 -12.25
CA ARG A 66 0.96 14.02 -13.20
C ARG A 66 1.93 13.13 -14.00
N GLU A 67 2.50 12.09 -13.39
CA GLU A 67 3.31 11.11 -14.12
C GLU A 67 2.46 10.33 -15.12
N LEU A 68 1.26 9.89 -14.73
CA LEU A 68 0.35 9.16 -15.62
C LEU A 68 -0.13 10.02 -16.80
N GLN A 69 -0.40 11.30 -16.59
CA GLN A 69 -0.75 12.24 -17.68
C GLN A 69 0.34 12.37 -18.74
N LYS A 70 1.61 12.19 -18.35
CA LYS A 70 2.75 12.25 -19.27
C LYS A 70 3.00 10.92 -19.97
N ALA A 71 2.37 9.83 -19.53
CA ALA A 71 2.59 8.52 -20.11
C ALA A 71 1.96 8.44 -21.51
N PRO A 72 2.72 8.10 -22.58
CA PRO A 72 2.18 8.02 -23.94
C PRO A 72 1.01 7.06 -24.07
N LEU A 73 1.03 5.96 -23.31
CA LEU A 73 -0.02 4.95 -23.27
C LEU A 73 -1.36 5.48 -22.73
N LEU A 74 -1.33 6.61 -22.01
CA LEU A 74 -2.50 7.21 -21.36
C LEU A 74 -2.85 8.58 -21.95
N LYS A 75 -2.31 8.94 -23.12
CA LYS A 75 -2.53 10.26 -23.73
C LYS A 75 -4.01 10.57 -24.02
N THR A 76 -4.84 9.55 -24.24
CA THR A 76 -6.27 9.66 -24.49
C THR A 76 -7.13 9.43 -23.23
N ALA A 77 -6.49 9.25 -22.08
CA ALA A 77 -7.16 9.07 -20.80
C ALA A 77 -7.82 10.38 -20.37
N ASN A 78 -9.09 10.33 -19.99
CA ASN A 78 -9.71 11.44 -19.28
C ASN A 78 -9.33 11.39 -17.78
N ILE A 79 -9.81 12.36 -17.00
CA ILE A 79 -9.48 12.41 -15.56
C ILE A 79 -9.94 11.17 -14.80
N HIS A 80 -11.12 10.62 -15.15
CA HIS A 80 -11.66 9.43 -14.50
C HIS A 80 -10.86 8.17 -14.85
N ASP A 81 -10.43 8.03 -16.11
CA ASP A 81 -9.53 6.97 -16.57
C ASP A 81 -8.22 6.99 -15.76
N LEU A 82 -7.65 8.19 -15.55
CA LEU A 82 -6.42 8.38 -14.78
C LEU A 82 -6.63 8.08 -13.29
N GLU A 83 -7.75 8.47 -12.71
CA GLU A 83 -8.09 8.14 -11.32
C GLU A 83 -8.29 6.63 -11.13
N ALA A 84 -8.96 5.96 -12.07
CA ALA A 84 -9.13 4.52 -12.06
C ALA A 84 -7.78 3.77 -12.17
N ILE A 85 -6.90 4.19 -13.08
CA ILE A 85 -5.54 3.63 -13.19
C ILE A 85 -4.73 3.92 -11.92
N THR A 86 -4.92 5.10 -11.31
CA THR A 86 -4.29 5.44 -10.02
C THR A 86 -4.73 4.47 -8.94
N VAL A 87 -6.03 4.16 -8.84
CA VAL A 87 -6.56 3.15 -7.91
C VAL A 87 -5.92 1.78 -8.16
N LEU A 88 -5.80 1.34 -9.43
CA LEU A 88 -5.15 0.05 -9.76
C LEU A 88 -3.69 0.01 -9.30
N ILE A 89 -2.94 1.10 -9.50
CA ILE A 89 -1.54 1.22 -9.05
C ILE A 89 -1.45 1.16 -7.53
N LEU A 90 -2.31 1.88 -6.83
CA LEU A 90 -2.33 1.90 -5.36
C LEU A 90 -2.70 0.54 -4.78
N VAL A 91 -3.70 -0.15 -5.34
CA VAL A 91 -4.06 -1.51 -4.93
C VAL A 91 -2.90 -2.48 -5.18
N GLN A 92 -2.26 -2.41 -6.35
CA GLN A 92 -1.06 -3.23 -6.62
C GLN A 92 0.08 -2.92 -5.65
N ALA A 93 0.32 -1.65 -5.31
CA ALA A 93 1.36 -1.25 -4.37
C ALA A 93 1.07 -1.82 -2.96
N SER A 94 -0.18 -1.76 -2.50
CA SER A 94 -0.59 -2.39 -1.24
C SER A 94 -0.31 -3.90 -1.22
N ARG A 95 -0.61 -4.60 -2.33
CA ARG A 95 -0.31 -6.03 -2.47
C ARG A 95 1.20 -6.32 -2.45
N ASN A 96 2.02 -5.45 -3.06
CA ASN A 96 3.47 -5.58 -2.99
C ASN A 96 3.98 -5.41 -1.56
N VAL A 97 3.43 -4.43 -0.82
CA VAL A 97 3.75 -4.23 0.60
C VAL A 97 3.39 -5.47 1.42
N ASP A 98 2.23 -6.07 1.20
CA ASP A 98 1.81 -7.31 1.88
C ASP A 98 2.76 -8.49 1.59
N ASN A 99 3.21 -8.62 0.34
CA ASN A 99 4.20 -9.63 -0.03
C ASN A 99 5.54 -9.39 0.68
N ASN A 100 6.03 -8.15 0.70
CA ASN A 100 7.28 -7.81 1.39
C ASN A 100 7.19 -8.08 2.89
N LEU A 101 6.07 -7.72 3.54
CA LEU A 101 5.83 -8.03 4.95
C LEU A 101 5.81 -9.54 5.20
N LYS A 102 5.17 -10.32 4.33
CA LYS A 102 5.16 -11.78 4.40
C LYS A 102 6.57 -12.36 4.26
N GLU A 103 7.37 -11.86 3.33
CA GLU A 103 8.76 -12.26 3.15
C GLU A 103 9.59 -11.98 4.39
N LEU A 104 9.45 -10.79 5.00
CA LEU A 104 10.13 -10.45 6.26
C LEU A 104 9.75 -11.39 7.41
N VAL A 105 8.47 -11.75 7.52
CA VAL A 105 8.01 -12.70 8.55
C VAL A 105 8.57 -14.11 8.31
N LEU A 106 8.61 -14.57 7.05
CA LEU A 106 9.19 -15.86 6.69
C LEU A 106 10.71 -15.89 6.93
N GLN A 107 11.41 -14.80 6.62
CA GLN A 107 12.83 -14.63 6.91
C GLN A 107 13.09 -14.71 8.43
N LYS A 108 12.35 -13.95 9.24
CA LYS A 108 12.46 -13.98 10.72
C LYS A 108 12.24 -15.36 11.32
N ARG A 109 11.37 -16.19 10.73
CA ARG A 109 11.11 -17.56 11.19
C ARG A 109 12.33 -18.47 11.03
N ASN A 110 13.20 -18.17 10.06
CA ASN A 110 14.36 -19.00 9.71
C ASN A 110 15.69 -18.46 10.29
N GLU A 111 15.66 -17.37 11.05
CA GLU A 111 16.85 -16.62 11.46
C GLU A 111 17.24 -16.87 12.92
N GLY A 112 17.89 -18.00 13.16
CA GLY A 112 18.48 -18.31 14.46
C GLY A 112 19.74 -17.50 14.80
N ASN A 113 20.34 -16.76 13.85
CA ASN A 113 21.70 -16.20 13.98
C ASN A 113 21.89 -14.72 13.56
N LYS A 114 20.83 -13.95 13.29
CA LYS A 114 20.99 -12.52 12.98
C LYS A 114 21.48 -11.72 14.19
N ASN A 115 22.37 -10.76 13.94
CA ASN A 115 22.80 -9.83 14.99
C ASN A 115 21.70 -8.79 15.31
N ASP A 116 21.83 -8.09 16.44
CA ASP A 116 20.77 -7.18 16.90
C ASP A 116 20.60 -5.94 15.99
N ALA A 117 21.65 -5.54 15.26
CA ALA A 117 21.57 -4.45 14.31
C ALA A 117 20.74 -4.82 13.06
N GLU A 118 20.83 -6.06 12.59
CA GLU A 118 20.02 -6.57 11.48
C GLU A 118 18.54 -6.71 11.89
N LYS A 119 18.28 -7.20 13.10
CA LYS A 119 16.92 -7.29 13.64
C LYS A 119 16.24 -5.92 13.75
N GLU A 120 16.99 -4.90 14.15
CA GLU A 120 16.48 -3.53 14.26
C GLU A 120 16.20 -2.92 12.87
N LYS A 121 17.07 -3.13 11.89
CA LYS A 121 16.81 -2.73 10.49
C LYS A 121 15.55 -3.36 9.93
N ASP A 122 15.36 -4.66 10.13
CA ASP A 122 14.17 -5.38 9.67
C ASP A 122 12.89 -4.87 10.36
N LYS A 123 13.00 -4.48 11.63
CA LYS A 123 11.89 -3.87 12.38
C LYS A 123 11.54 -2.50 11.83
N GLN A 124 12.53 -1.64 11.57
CA GLN A 124 12.31 -0.32 10.99
C GLN A 124 11.73 -0.41 9.57
N TYR A 125 12.22 -1.34 8.76
CA TYR A 125 11.69 -1.56 7.42
C TYR A 125 10.24 -2.08 7.47
N ALA A 126 9.91 -3.00 8.38
CA ALA A 126 8.53 -3.46 8.58
C ALA A 126 7.60 -2.33 9.02
N LEU A 127 8.05 -1.41 9.88
CA LEU A 127 7.29 -0.22 10.27
C LEU A 127 7.03 0.71 9.10
N LEU A 128 8.06 0.98 8.28
CA LEU A 128 7.94 1.78 7.06
C LEU A 128 6.92 1.17 6.09
N LEU A 129 6.95 -0.14 5.90
CA LEU A 129 5.99 -0.85 5.05
C LEU A 129 4.56 -0.76 5.62
N ALA A 130 4.39 -0.90 6.93
CA ALA A 130 3.08 -0.77 7.57
C ALA A 130 2.50 0.66 7.42
N GLU A 131 3.31 1.69 7.63
CA GLU A 131 2.92 3.09 7.42
C GLU A 131 2.54 3.35 5.96
N ASN A 132 3.39 2.91 5.03
CA ASN A 132 3.14 3.02 3.59
C ASN A 132 1.81 2.34 3.18
N LYS A 133 1.48 1.17 3.77
CA LYS A 133 0.20 0.50 3.53
C LYS A 133 -0.99 1.34 3.99
N SER A 134 -0.91 1.94 5.18
CA SER A 134 -1.96 2.80 5.72
C SER A 134 -2.21 4.01 4.82
N GLU A 135 -1.12 4.70 4.41
CA GLU A 135 -1.20 5.84 3.50
C GLU A 135 -1.87 5.46 2.16
N ILE A 136 -1.50 4.32 1.60
CA ILE A 136 -2.08 3.81 0.36
C ILE A 136 -3.59 3.59 0.52
N ALA A 137 -4.00 2.94 1.61
CA ALA A 137 -5.41 2.62 1.81
C ALA A 137 -6.28 3.86 2.07
N GLU A 138 -5.78 4.84 2.83
CA GLU A 138 -6.41 6.15 2.99
C GLU A 138 -6.55 6.87 1.65
N MET A 139 -5.50 6.84 0.83
CA MET A 139 -5.51 7.47 -0.49
C MET A 139 -6.55 6.81 -1.40
N VAL A 140 -6.60 5.48 -1.43
CA VAL A 140 -7.64 4.75 -2.19
C VAL A 140 -9.02 5.16 -1.71
N ALA A 141 -9.29 5.12 -0.40
CA ALA A 141 -10.59 5.51 0.15
C ALA A 141 -10.97 6.95 -0.23
N SER A 142 -10.02 7.89 -0.15
CA SER A 142 -10.24 9.28 -0.54
C SER A 142 -10.61 9.44 -2.03
N ILE A 143 -9.99 8.63 -2.91
CA ILE A 143 -10.30 8.65 -4.34
C ILE A 143 -11.70 8.08 -4.56
N LEU A 144 -12.04 6.96 -3.93
CA LEU A 144 -13.34 6.32 -4.09
C LEU A 144 -14.49 7.25 -3.68
N ILE A 145 -14.36 7.90 -2.53
CA ILE A 145 -15.35 8.85 -2.01
C ILE A 145 -15.50 10.05 -2.95
N LYS A 146 -14.40 10.63 -3.40
CA LYS A 146 -14.41 11.85 -4.22
C LYS A 146 -14.95 11.61 -5.64
N SER A 147 -14.61 10.47 -6.23
CA SER A 147 -14.87 10.20 -7.66
C SER A 147 -16.22 9.52 -7.92
N SER A 148 -17.06 9.32 -6.89
CA SER A 148 -18.26 8.46 -6.99
C SER A 148 -17.92 7.12 -7.64
N PHE A 149 -16.78 6.56 -7.23
CA PHE A 149 -16.17 5.43 -7.91
C PHE A 149 -17.10 4.21 -7.86
N SER A 150 -17.45 3.67 -9.02
CA SER A 150 -18.22 2.43 -9.10
C SER A 150 -17.29 1.25 -9.34
N PRO A 151 -17.45 0.12 -8.62
CA PRO A 151 -16.74 -1.12 -8.94
C PRO A 151 -17.10 -1.68 -10.34
N THR A 152 -18.14 -1.14 -10.99
CA THR A 152 -18.54 -1.45 -12.38
C THR A 152 -17.92 -0.51 -13.41
N MET A 153 -17.06 0.43 -13.00
CA MET A 153 -16.38 1.33 -13.93
C MET A 153 -15.52 0.51 -14.90
N THR A 154 -15.60 0.82 -16.19
CA THR A 154 -14.85 0.11 -17.23
C THR A 154 -13.73 0.97 -17.81
N LEU A 155 -12.58 0.35 -18.05
CA LEU A 155 -11.44 0.94 -18.74
C LEU A 155 -11.43 0.51 -20.21
N ASP A 156 -12.55 0.64 -20.91
CA ASP A 156 -12.76 0.05 -22.25
C ASP A 156 -11.74 0.53 -23.30
N LYS A 157 -11.21 1.76 -23.15
CA LYS A 157 -10.15 2.30 -24.02
C LYS A 157 -8.81 1.55 -23.90
N PHE A 158 -8.64 0.80 -22.81
CA PHE A 158 -7.41 0.13 -22.43
C PHE A 158 -7.53 -1.40 -22.47
N LYS A 159 -8.67 -1.92 -22.91
CA LYS A 159 -8.90 -3.33 -23.26
C LYS A 159 -8.35 -3.63 -24.65
#